data_AF-A0A838SXC2-F1
#
_entry.id   AF-A0A838SXC2-F1
#
_cell.length_a   1.000
_cell.length_b   1.000
_cell.length_c   1.000
_cell.angle_alpha   90.00
_cell.angle_beta   90.00
_cell.angle_gamma   90.00
#
_symmetry.space_group_name_H-M   'P 1'
#
loop_
_entity.id
_entity.type
_entity.pdbx_description
1 polymer ?
#
loop_
_entity_poly.entity_id
_entity_poly.type
_entity_poly.pdbx_seq_one_letter_code
_entity_poly.pdbx_strand_id
1 'polypeptide(L)'
;VWVFFTEGTGEFAGWYVNLEKPHVRDKHTAYTSDHVLDLVISPDRTMVRKDEDEMALAVAQGVFDATAAAAIEADAAAVEALVADWGPPFCDHWERFRPDPAWRIPGLPE
;
A
#
# COMPACT_ATOMS: atom_id res chain seq x y z
N VAL A 1 0.36 1.24 3.34
CA VAL A 1 1.16 2.23 2.58
C VAL A 1 2.64 1.87 2.69
N TRP A 2 3.30 1.64 1.56
CA TRP A 2 4.72 1.42 1.43
C TRP A 2 5.39 2.64 0.80
N VAL A 3 6.66 2.85 1.10
CA VAL A 3 7.45 4.01 0.65
C VAL A 3 8.57 3.47 -0.22
N PHE A 4 8.56 3.82 -1.50
CA PHE A 4 9.52 3.31 -2.47
C PHE A 4 10.69 4.28 -2.62
N PHE A 5 11.89 3.71 -2.70
CA PHE A 5 13.13 4.41 -2.96
C PHE A 5 13.84 3.74 -4.14
N THR A 6 14.44 4.54 -5.02
CA THR A 6 15.23 4.06 -6.15
C THR A 6 16.45 3.29 -5.65
N GLU A 7 16.64 2.07 -6.15
CA GLU A 7 17.80 1.25 -5.82
C GLU A 7 19.11 1.98 -6.18
N GLY A 8 20.13 1.81 -5.35
CA GLY A 8 21.46 2.41 -5.54
C GLY A 8 21.57 3.89 -5.15
N THR A 9 20.56 4.72 -5.42
CA THR A 9 20.57 6.15 -5.04
C THR A 9 19.87 6.42 -3.72
N GLY A 10 18.85 5.61 -3.38
CA GLY A 10 17.98 5.87 -2.24
C GLY A 10 17.13 7.13 -2.41
N GLU A 11 16.96 7.63 -3.63
CA GLU A 11 16.05 8.74 -3.93
C GLU A 11 14.60 8.31 -3.76
N PHE A 12 13.77 9.20 -3.24
CA PHE A 12 12.37 8.90 -3.02
C PHE A 12 11.62 8.76 -4.35
N ALA A 13 10.93 7.64 -4.55
CA ALA A 13 10.28 7.28 -5.80
C ALA A 13 8.74 7.37 -5.75
N GLY A 14 8.15 7.45 -4.56
CA GLY A 14 6.69 7.54 -4.40
C GLY A 14 6.16 6.65 -3.27
N TRP A 15 4.85 6.72 -3.07
CA TRP A 15 4.11 5.86 -2.16
C TRP A 15 3.30 4.83 -2.93
N TYR A 16 3.15 3.67 -2.33
CA TYR A 16 2.27 2.61 -2.79
C TYR A 16 1.25 2.29 -1.70
N VAL A 17 -0.02 2.45 -1.98
CA VAL A 17 -1.09 2.07 -1.06
C VAL A 17 -1.58 0.70 -1.49
N ASN A 18 -1.12 -0.32 -0.77
CA ASN A 18 -1.66 -1.66 -0.87
C ASN A 18 -3.01 -1.70 -0.13
N LEU A 19 -4.13 -1.89 -0.84
CA LEU A 19 -5.40 -2.15 -0.15
C LEU A 19 -5.41 -3.60 0.29
N GLU A 20 -5.75 -3.83 1.55
CA GLU A 20 -5.61 -5.15 2.16
C GLU A 20 -6.52 -5.28 3.38
N LYS A 21 -6.69 -6.51 3.86
CA LYS A 21 -7.39 -6.73 5.13
C LYS A 21 -6.65 -6.04 6.28
N PRO A 22 -7.38 -5.58 7.31
CA PRO A 22 -6.74 -5.13 8.54
C PRO A 22 -5.78 -6.19 9.09
N HIS A 23 -4.56 -5.75 9.43
CA HIS A 23 -3.54 -6.62 9.97
C HIS A 23 -3.97 -7.31 11.26
N VAL A 24 -3.88 -8.64 11.28
CA VAL A 24 -3.97 -9.46 12.50
C VAL A 24 -2.54 -9.79 12.93
N ARG A 25 -2.22 -9.62 14.21
CA ARG A 25 -0.86 -9.81 14.73
C ARG A 25 -0.82 -10.81 15.86
N ASP A 26 0.21 -11.65 15.87
CA ASP A 26 0.63 -12.41 17.04
C ASP A 26 2.00 -11.90 17.54
N LYS A 27 2.71 -12.70 18.35
CA LYS A 27 4.00 -12.32 18.93
C LYS A 27 5.11 -12.14 17.88
N HIS A 28 5.02 -12.83 16.75
CA HIS A 28 6.11 -12.96 15.77
C HIS A 28 5.71 -12.54 14.36
N THR A 29 4.41 -12.53 14.05
CA THR A 29 3.92 -12.42 12.68
C THR A 29 2.77 -11.42 12.56
N ALA A 30 2.75 -10.70 11.44
CA ALA A 30 1.59 -9.94 10.97
C ALA A 30 0.99 -10.66 9.75
N TYR A 31 -0.33 -10.83 9.77
CA TYR A 31 -1.10 -11.50 8.74
C TYR A 31 -2.05 -10.51 8.09
N THR A 32 -2.18 -10.64 6.78
CA THR A 32 -3.04 -9.82 5.92
C THR A 32 -3.48 -10.64 4.71
N SER A 33 -4.38 -10.08 3.91
CA SER A 33 -4.69 -10.58 2.58
C SER A 33 -4.87 -9.38 1.67
N ASP A 34 -4.22 -9.47 0.52
CA ASP A 34 -4.30 -8.47 -0.53
C ASP A 34 -5.74 -8.32 -1.07
N HIS A 35 -6.11 -7.09 -1.44
CA HIS A 35 -7.40 -6.74 -2.04
C HIS A 35 -7.31 -6.36 -3.53
N VAL A 36 -6.17 -6.65 -4.18
CA VAL A 36 -5.88 -6.46 -5.61
C VAL A 36 -5.79 -5.01 -6.06
N LEU A 37 -6.76 -4.18 -5.69
CA LEU A 37 -6.78 -2.76 -6.07
C LEU A 37 -5.75 -1.97 -5.26
N ASP A 38 -4.92 -1.19 -5.95
CA ASP A 38 -3.87 -0.39 -5.33
C ASP A 38 -3.91 1.08 -5.77
N LEU A 39 -3.25 1.96 -5.01
CA LEU A 39 -3.03 3.35 -5.39
C LEU A 39 -1.54 3.68 -5.41
N VAL A 40 -1.08 4.31 -6.48
CA VAL A 40 0.30 4.76 -6.63
C VAL A 40 0.33 6.29 -6.60
N ILE A 41 1.14 6.84 -5.68
CA ILE A 41 1.30 8.28 -5.51
C ILE A 41 2.74 8.66 -5.85
N SER A 42 2.90 9.49 -6.88
CA SER A 42 4.19 10.03 -7.32
C SER A 42 4.73 11.10 -6.34
N PRO A 43 6.03 11.42 -6.36
CA PRO A 43 6.61 12.46 -5.50
C PRO A 43 6.00 13.86 -5.67
N ASP A 44 5.43 14.16 -6.84
CA ASP A 44 4.71 15.40 -7.13
C ASP A 44 3.25 15.40 -6.66
N ARG A 45 2.86 14.36 -5.89
CA ARG A 45 1.52 14.14 -5.32
C ARG A 45 0.45 13.77 -6.34
N THR A 46 0.82 13.50 -7.59
CA THR A 46 -0.10 12.89 -8.54
C THR A 46 -0.38 11.45 -8.15
N MET A 47 -1.62 11.01 -8.33
CA MET A 47 -2.07 9.69 -7.90
C MET A 47 -2.81 9.00 -9.04
N VAL A 48 -2.60 7.70 -9.14
CA VAL A 48 -3.33 6.81 -10.06
C VAL A 48 -3.78 5.57 -9.30
N ARG A 49 -4.94 5.01 -9.69
CA ARG A 49 -5.31 3.64 -9.33
C ARG A 49 -4.50 2.67 -10.17
N LYS A 50 -4.20 1.50 -9.61
CA LYS A 50 -3.47 0.41 -10.26
C LYS A 50 -4.27 -0.88 -10.08
N ASP A 51 -4.20 -1.76 -11.08
CA ASP A 51 -4.81 -3.10 -11.08
C ASP A 51 -6.35 -3.10 -11.02
N GLU A 52 -6.98 -2.06 -11.57
CA GLU A 52 -8.43 -1.96 -11.71
C GLU A 52 -9.00 -3.11 -12.58
N ASP A 53 -8.26 -3.54 -13.60
CA ASP A 53 -8.61 -4.66 -14.47
C ASP A 53 -8.48 -6.01 -13.76
N GLU A 54 -7.44 -6.20 -12.93
CA GLU A 54 -7.28 -7.38 -12.09
C GLU A 54 -8.38 -7.45 -11.01
N MET A 55 -8.76 -6.31 -10.42
CA MET A 55 -9.87 -6.25 -9.47
C MET A 55 -11.20 -6.61 -10.14
N ALA A 56 -11.47 -6.10 -11.34
CA ALA A 56 -12.65 -6.47 -12.11
C ALA A 56 -12.68 -7.99 -12.42
N LEU A 57 -11.52 -8.57 -12.74
CA LEU A 57 -11.38 -10.01 -12.93
C LEU A 57 -11.61 -10.79 -11.63
N ALA A 58 -11.05 -10.34 -10.50
CA ALA A 58 -11.22 -10.96 -9.19
C ALA A 58 -12.70 -11.05 -8.80
N VAL A 59 -13.47 -9.98 -9.03
CA VAL A 59 -14.92 -9.98 -8.83
C VAL A 59 -15.62 -10.94 -9.80
N ALA A 60 -15.27 -10.89 -11.10
CA ALA A 60 -15.88 -11.76 -12.11
C ALA A 60 -15.64 -13.25 -11.84
N GLN A 61 -14.50 -13.60 -11.24
CA GLN A 61 -14.15 -14.97 -10.83
C GLN A 61 -14.68 -15.36 -9.44
N GLY A 62 -15.33 -14.44 -8.72
CA GLY A 62 -15.90 -14.69 -7.41
C GLY A 62 -14.87 -14.74 -6.26
N VAL A 63 -13.67 -14.18 -6.46
CA VAL A 63 -12.69 -13.98 -5.37
C VAL A 63 -13.26 -13.00 -4.35
N PHE A 64 -13.92 -11.93 -4.83
CA PHE A 64 -14.65 -10.98 -4.01
C PHE A 64 -16.12 -10.97 -4.42
N ASP A 65 -17.01 -11.02 -3.44
CA ASP A 65 -18.43 -10.73 -3.68
C ASP A 65 -18.67 -9.22 -3.83
N ALA A 66 -19.89 -8.84 -4.20
CA ALA A 66 -20.25 -7.44 -4.41
C ALA A 66 -20.11 -6.58 -3.13
N THR A 67 -20.26 -7.17 -1.94
CA THR A 67 -20.10 -6.44 -0.69
C THR A 67 -18.63 -6.18 -0.40
N ALA A 68 -17.76 -7.16 -0.59
CA ALA A 68 -16.32 -7.02 -0.46
C ALA A 68 -15.77 -6.02 -1.48
N ALA A 69 -16.18 -6.11 -2.75
CA ALA A 69 -15.76 -5.17 -3.78
C ALA A 69 -16.17 -3.72 -3.46
N ALA A 70 -17.40 -3.50 -3.00
CA ALA A 70 -17.85 -2.17 -2.59
C ALA A 70 -17.08 -1.62 -1.38
N ALA A 71 -16.66 -2.47 -0.44
CA ALA A 71 -15.83 -2.06 0.69
C ALA A 71 -14.42 -1.66 0.23
N ILE A 72 -13.80 -2.42 -0.68
CA ILE A 72 -12.48 -2.12 -1.25
C ILE A 72 -12.51 -0.77 -2.00
N GLU A 73 -13.56 -0.52 -2.78
CA GLU A 73 -13.76 0.77 -3.46
C GLU A 73 -13.94 1.94 -2.48
N ALA A 74 -14.63 1.71 -1.36
CA ALA A 74 -14.78 2.72 -0.32
C ALA A 74 -13.45 3.02 0.38
N ASP A 75 -12.63 2.01 0.64
CA ASP A 75 -11.28 2.18 1.20
C ASP A 75 -10.37 2.94 0.23
N ALA A 76 -10.46 2.66 -1.08
CA ALA A 76 -9.75 3.43 -2.10
C ALA A 76 -10.15 4.92 -2.06
N ALA A 77 -11.45 5.21 -2.05
CA ALA A 77 -11.96 6.59 -1.98
C ALA A 77 -11.53 7.32 -0.70
N ALA A 78 -11.46 6.62 0.44
CA ALA A 78 -10.97 7.19 1.69
C ALA A 78 -9.48 7.58 1.59
N VAL A 79 -8.66 6.74 0.95
CA VAL A 79 -7.25 7.05 0.68
C VAL A 79 -7.13 8.23 -0.28
N GLU A 80 -7.94 8.29 -1.33
CA GLU A 80 -7.93 9.40 -2.28
C GLU A 80 -8.20 10.74 -1.59
N ALA A 81 -9.15 10.77 -0.65
CA ALA A 81 -9.42 11.95 0.17
C ALA A 81 -8.21 12.32 1.06
N LEU A 82 -7.55 11.34 1.68
CA LEU A 82 -6.33 11.58 2.47
C LEU A 82 -5.19 12.15 1.60
N VAL A 83 -5.02 11.67 0.37
CA VAL A 83 -4.00 12.19 -0.56
C VAL A 83 -4.36 13.61 -1.00
N ALA A 84 -5.63 13.89 -1.29
CA ALA A 84 -6.10 15.22 -1.67
C ALA A 84 -5.85 16.27 -0.57
N ASP A 85 -6.08 15.90 0.69
CA ASP A 85 -5.81 16.74 1.87
C ASP A 85 -4.32 16.74 2.27
N TRP A 86 -3.50 15.93 1.61
CA TRP A 86 -2.12 15.63 1.98
C TRP A 86 -1.97 15.23 3.45
N GLY A 87 -2.89 14.38 3.94
CA GLY A 87 -2.93 13.88 5.31
C GLY A 87 -1.94 12.74 5.59
N PRO A 88 -1.94 12.19 6.80
CA PRO A 88 -1.04 11.09 7.18
C PRO A 88 -1.39 9.80 6.40
N PRO A 89 -0.39 8.97 6.06
CA PRO A 89 1.04 9.14 6.39
C PRO A 89 1.81 10.02 5.40
N PHE A 90 1.15 10.59 4.38
CA PHE A 90 1.81 11.32 3.28
C PHE A 90 2.44 12.66 3.74
N CYS A 91 1.94 13.27 4.82
CA CYS A 91 2.56 14.45 5.46
C CYS A 91 3.66 14.14 6.48
N ASP A 92 3.93 12.87 6.81
CA ASP A 92 4.71 12.51 8.01
C ASP A 92 6.22 12.36 7.75
N HIS A 93 6.71 12.87 6.62
CA HIS A 93 8.13 12.88 6.24
C HIS A 93 8.80 11.51 6.06
N TRP A 94 8.01 10.46 5.80
CA TRP A 94 8.54 9.13 5.53
C TRP A 94 9.46 9.07 4.30
N GLU A 95 9.34 10.01 3.35
CA GLU A 95 10.25 10.15 2.21
C GLU A 95 11.71 10.43 2.63
N ARG A 96 11.93 10.84 3.88
CA ARG A 96 13.25 11.12 4.46
C ARG A 96 13.83 9.94 5.24
N PHE A 97 13.04 8.90 5.48
CA PHE A 97 13.49 7.74 6.24
C PHE A 97 14.71 7.08 5.58
N ARG A 98 15.72 6.73 6.38
CA ARG A 98 16.83 5.88 5.98
C ARG A 98 17.02 4.80 7.05
N PRO A 99 17.16 3.52 6.67
CA PRO A 99 17.41 2.46 7.64
C PRO A 99 18.77 2.68 8.33
N ASP A 100 18.90 2.22 9.56
CA ASP A 100 20.19 2.24 10.26
C ASP A 100 21.17 1.31 9.51
N PRO A 101 22.35 1.79 9.09
CA PRO A 101 23.34 0.98 8.39
C PRO A 101 23.87 -0.20 9.21
N ALA A 102 23.66 -0.22 10.54
CA ALA A 102 24.00 -1.34 11.40
C ALA A 102 22.96 -2.48 11.40
N TRP A 103 21.76 -2.27 10.82
CA TRP A 103 20.75 -3.32 10.73
C TRP A 103 21.22 -4.48 9.85
N ARG A 104 21.13 -5.69 10.39
CA ARG A 104 21.47 -6.91 9.67
C ARG A 104 20.27 -7.38 8.84
N ILE A 105 20.57 -8.00 7.70
CA ILE A 105 19.54 -8.68 6.90
C ILE A 105 18.98 -9.85 7.74
N PRO A 106 17.66 -9.89 8.01
CA PRO A 106 17.06 -11.00 8.74
C PRO A 106 17.09 -12.28 7.89
N GLY A 107 17.28 -13.43 8.53
CA GLY A 107 17.12 -14.74 7.89
C GLY A 107 15.64 -15.12 7.77
N LEU A 108 15.30 -15.93 6.77
CA LEU A 108 13.98 -16.52 6.65
C LEU A 108 13.80 -17.63 7.72
N PRO A 109 12.73 -17.61 8.54
CA PRO A 109 12.40 -18.73 9.43
C PRO A 109 12.12 -20.02 8.65
N GLU A 110 12.33 -21.18 9.29
CA GLU A 110 11.98 -22.50 8.72
C GLU A 110 10.46 -22.71 8.55
#